data_AF-A0A4Q1L3F2-F1
#
_entry.id   AF-A0A4Q1L3F2-F1
#
_cell.length_a   1.000
_cell.length_b   1.000
_cell.length_c   1.000
_cell.angle_alpha   90.00
_cell.angle_beta   90.00
_cell.angle_gamma   90.00
#
_symmetry.space_group_name_H-M   'P 1'
#
loop_
_entity.id
_entity.type
_entity.pdbx_description
1 polymer ?
#
loop_
_entity_poly.entity_id
_entity_poly.type
_entity_poly.pdbx_seq_one_letter_code
_entity_poly.pdbx_strand_id
1 'polypeptide(L)'
;MLFAFPPCPTETDRGVEPLKPLSVAISGEAMTDQPTAPTPDAGGLAADVPPPPPASPADDQVWASPRGEGIAAVGQGARPTWVLPVVTGVIGLVVGAGGMAAIGAGQDAAARTAQSAVLADAVETCDLAGDPWFVVADEGSTLTFDNKGDDEITGGSFENLVCLLDALDAPSSVRSHMGQTTSLDGRQEASWDGVAIAWSYHPDRGMDGVVTVETAD
;
A
#
# COMPACT_ATOMS: atom_id res chain seq x y z
N MET A 1 47.47 4.34 -38.01
CA MET A 1 46.39 3.66 -38.75
C MET A 1 45.15 4.52 -38.62
N LEU A 2 44.57 4.98 -39.73
CA LEU A 2 43.25 5.64 -39.73
C LEU A 2 42.18 4.55 -39.86
N PHE A 3 41.15 4.58 -39.01
CA PHE A 3 39.94 3.81 -39.22
C PHE A 3 38.98 4.65 -40.08
N ALA A 4 38.62 4.12 -41.25
CA ALA A 4 37.56 4.68 -42.08
C ALA A 4 36.23 4.03 -41.68
N PHE A 5 35.24 4.85 -41.31
CA PHE A 5 33.86 4.38 -41.14
C PHE A 5 33.22 4.13 -42.52
N PRO A 6 32.39 3.08 -42.66
CA PRO A 6 31.61 2.88 -43.89
C PRO A 6 30.52 3.96 -44.02
N PRO A 7 30.14 4.37 -45.25
CA PRO A 7 29.05 5.31 -45.46
C PRO A 7 27.69 4.69 -45.09
N CYS A 8 26.78 5.52 -44.59
CA CYS A 8 25.39 5.15 -44.29
C CYS A 8 24.64 4.78 -45.58
N PRO A 9 23.82 3.71 -45.61
CA PRO A 9 23.03 3.35 -46.79
C PRO A 9 21.98 4.43 -47.09
N THR A 10 21.88 4.82 -48.37
CA THR A 10 20.93 5.82 -48.86
C THR A 10 19.49 5.29 -48.88
N GLU A 11 18.58 6.07 -48.34
CA GLU A 11 17.14 5.81 -48.32
C GLU A 11 16.53 5.89 -49.74
N THR A 12 16.44 4.75 -50.44
CA THR A 12 15.82 4.68 -51.78
C THR A 12 15.07 3.37 -52.05
N ASP A 13 15.07 2.39 -51.13
CA ASP A 13 14.36 1.12 -51.28
C ASP A 13 13.41 0.83 -50.10
N ARG A 14 12.39 1.69 -49.95
CA ARG A 14 11.12 1.31 -49.33
C ARG A 14 10.02 1.58 -50.33
N GLY A 15 9.50 0.52 -50.95
CA GLY A 15 8.40 0.61 -51.90
C GLY A 15 7.16 1.22 -51.24
N VAL A 16 6.82 2.45 -51.63
CA VAL A 16 5.54 3.06 -51.27
C VAL A 16 4.47 2.48 -52.19
N GLU A 17 3.78 1.44 -51.75
CA GLU A 17 2.52 1.06 -52.37
C GLU A 17 1.51 2.21 -52.21
N PRO A 18 0.83 2.64 -53.28
CA PRO A 18 -0.18 3.69 -53.17
C PRO A 18 -1.38 3.15 -52.38
N LEU A 19 -1.59 3.67 -51.17
CA LEU A 19 -2.75 3.36 -50.35
C LEU A 19 -4.03 3.64 -51.13
N LYS A 20 -4.77 2.56 -51.40
CA LYS A 20 -6.07 2.59 -52.09
C LYS A 20 -7.05 3.38 -51.21
N PRO A 21 -7.74 4.42 -51.74
CA PRO A 21 -8.64 5.22 -50.92
C PRO A 21 -9.80 4.37 -50.43
N LEU A 22 -9.93 4.20 -49.11
CA LEU A 22 -11.17 3.71 -48.51
C LEU A 22 -12.22 4.83 -48.64
N SER A 23 -13.11 4.69 -49.61
CA SER A 23 -14.35 5.47 -49.65
C SER A 23 -15.27 5.01 -48.52
N VAL A 24 -15.07 5.58 -47.33
CA VAL A 24 -16.07 5.51 -46.26
C VAL A 24 -17.26 6.37 -46.70
N ALA A 25 -18.34 5.70 -47.11
CA ALA A 25 -19.62 6.35 -47.33
C ALA A 25 -20.21 6.72 -45.96
N ILE A 26 -19.94 7.94 -45.50
CA ILE A 26 -20.68 8.57 -44.40
C ILE A 26 -22.10 8.89 -44.88
N SER A 27 -22.99 7.89 -44.78
CA SER A 27 -24.43 8.12 -44.80
C SER A 27 -24.78 9.04 -43.64
N GLY A 28 -25.20 10.28 -43.95
CA GLY A 28 -25.76 11.20 -42.99
C GLY A 28 -27.16 10.75 -42.59
N GLU A 29 -27.26 9.83 -41.63
CA GLU A 29 -28.52 9.53 -40.94
C GLU A 29 -28.61 10.39 -39.67
N ALA A 30 -29.79 10.96 -39.43
CA ALA A 30 -29.99 11.93 -38.38
C ALA A 30 -29.88 11.29 -36.99
N MET A 31 -29.14 11.95 -36.10
CA MET A 31 -29.02 11.61 -34.68
C MET A 31 -30.36 11.86 -33.96
N THR A 32 -31.31 10.95 -34.13
CA THR A 32 -32.65 11.01 -33.51
C THR A 32 -33.10 9.63 -33.02
N ASP A 33 -32.30 9.00 -32.16
CA ASP A 33 -32.79 8.24 -31.00
C ASP A 33 -31.58 7.81 -30.15
N GLN A 34 -31.45 8.39 -28.96
CA GLN A 34 -30.47 7.95 -27.98
C GLN A 34 -31.17 6.94 -27.05
N PRO A 35 -30.76 5.66 -26.99
CA PRO A 35 -31.43 4.68 -26.16
C PRO A 35 -31.32 5.10 -24.68
N THR A 36 -32.45 5.37 -24.05
CA THR A 36 -32.51 5.63 -22.61
C THR A 36 -32.03 4.38 -21.87
N ALA A 37 -30.97 4.50 -21.07
CA ALA A 37 -30.48 3.39 -20.26
C ALA A 37 -31.60 2.90 -19.31
N PRO A 38 -31.78 1.58 -19.13
CA PRO A 38 -32.75 1.06 -18.19
C PRO A 38 -32.36 1.45 -16.76
N THR A 39 -33.33 1.95 -15.99
CA THR A 39 -33.18 2.21 -14.56
C THR A 39 -32.75 0.93 -13.84
N PRO A 40 -31.76 0.96 -12.93
CA PRO A 40 -31.47 -0.18 -12.08
C PRO A 40 -32.68 -0.47 -11.18
N ASP A 41 -33.27 -1.65 -11.33
CA ASP A 41 -34.31 -2.12 -10.41
C ASP A 41 -33.71 -2.25 -9.00
N ALA A 42 -34.29 -1.54 -8.03
CA ALA A 42 -34.00 -1.71 -6.62
C ALA A 42 -34.68 -3.00 -6.08
N GLY A 43 -34.36 -4.13 -6.72
CA GLY A 43 -34.81 -5.46 -6.34
C GLY A 43 -34.02 -5.98 -5.15
N GLY A 44 -34.60 -5.89 -3.95
CA GLY A 44 -33.94 -6.31 -2.72
C GLY A 44 -33.63 -7.82 -2.69
N LEU A 45 -32.36 -8.15 -2.45
CA LEU A 45 -31.93 -9.47 -2.01
C LEU A 45 -31.40 -9.35 -0.58
N ALA A 46 -32.33 -9.42 0.38
CA ALA A 46 -31.97 -9.68 1.77
C ALA A 46 -31.38 -11.10 1.84
N ALA A 47 -30.07 -11.21 2.00
CA ALA A 47 -29.42 -12.50 2.19
C ALA A 47 -29.85 -13.07 3.55
N ASP A 48 -30.44 -14.27 3.55
CA ASP A 48 -30.71 -15.06 4.74
C ASP A 48 -29.41 -15.27 5.53
N VAL A 49 -29.24 -14.52 6.61
CA VAL A 49 -28.22 -14.79 7.62
C VAL A 49 -28.75 -15.93 8.49
N PRO A 50 -28.14 -17.13 8.47
CA PRO A 50 -28.58 -18.23 9.31
C PRO A 50 -28.44 -17.84 10.79
N PRO A 51 -29.39 -18.22 11.67
CA PRO A 51 -29.29 -17.91 13.08
C PRO A 51 -28.03 -18.58 13.68
N PRO A 52 -27.37 -17.93 14.67
CA PRO A 52 -26.24 -18.52 15.34
C PRO A 52 -26.65 -19.84 16.03
N PRO A 53 -25.74 -20.83 16.12
CA PRO A 53 -26.03 -22.08 16.82
C PRO A 53 -26.36 -21.81 18.30
N PRO A 54 -27.22 -22.63 18.93
CA PRO A 54 -27.53 -22.48 20.35
C PRO A 54 -26.26 -22.64 21.18
N ALA A 55 -26.10 -21.77 22.18
CA ALA A 55 -24.99 -21.87 23.12
C ALA A 55 -25.04 -23.23 23.84
N SER A 56 -23.92 -23.95 23.83
CA SER A 56 -23.75 -25.17 24.62
C SER A 56 -23.99 -24.86 26.11
N PRO A 57 -24.68 -25.74 26.86
CA PRO A 57 -24.71 -25.60 28.31
C PRO A 57 -23.27 -25.69 28.84
N ALA A 58 -22.90 -24.78 29.74
CA ALA A 58 -21.60 -24.82 30.38
C ALA A 58 -21.51 -26.07 31.26
N ASP A 59 -20.51 -26.93 31.01
CA ASP A 59 -20.23 -28.08 31.86
C ASP A 59 -19.94 -27.64 33.30
N ASP A 60 -20.86 -27.95 34.21
CA ASP A 60 -20.71 -27.85 35.64
C ASP A 60 -19.76 -28.94 36.18
N GLN A 61 -18.48 -28.83 35.81
CA GLN A 61 -17.39 -29.67 36.32
C GLN A 61 -17.12 -29.37 37.79
N VAL A 62 -17.98 -29.92 38.66
CA VAL A 62 -17.74 -30.10 40.09
C VAL A 62 -16.57 -31.06 40.24
N TRP A 63 -15.34 -30.52 40.26
CA TRP A 63 -14.16 -31.35 40.50
C TRP A 63 -14.09 -31.72 41.99
N ALA A 64 -14.46 -32.97 42.29
CA ALA A 64 -14.39 -33.52 43.63
C ALA A 64 -12.94 -33.60 44.13
N SER A 65 -12.68 -33.12 45.35
CA SER A 65 -11.38 -33.25 46.00
C SER A 65 -11.06 -34.73 46.29
N PRO A 66 -9.87 -35.25 45.92
CA PRO A 66 -9.39 -36.50 46.47
C PRO A 66 -9.02 -36.30 47.95
N ARG A 67 -9.53 -37.16 48.82
CA ARG A 67 -9.01 -37.33 50.18
C ARG A 67 -7.85 -38.32 50.14
N GLY A 68 -6.83 -38.09 50.97
CA GLY A 68 -5.98 -39.17 51.49
C GLY A 68 -4.49 -38.89 51.42
N GLU A 69 -3.86 -38.94 52.60
CA GLU A 69 -2.44 -39.26 52.85
C GLU A 69 -1.37 -38.32 52.25
N GLY A 70 -0.43 -37.72 53.02
CA GLY A 70 -0.20 -37.78 54.46
C GLY A 70 1.29 -37.88 54.79
N ILE A 71 1.96 -36.77 55.13
CA ILE A 71 3.33 -36.79 55.65
C ILE A 71 3.59 -35.75 56.75
N ALA A 72 4.22 -36.24 57.83
CA ALA A 72 5.07 -35.55 58.81
C ALA A 72 4.65 -34.17 59.36
N ALA A 73 4.23 -34.16 60.62
CA ALA A 73 4.21 -32.94 61.43
C ALA A 73 5.64 -32.43 61.73
N VAL A 74 5.88 -31.14 61.47
CA VAL A 74 7.04 -30.39 61.96
C VAL A 74 6.54 -29.33 62.95
N GLY A 75 7.33 -29.08 64.00
CA GLY A 75 6.85 -28.52 65.27
C GLY A 75 6.18 -27.13 65.20
N GLN A 76 5.11 -26.98 65.99
CA GLN A 76 4.42 -25.72 66.22
C GLN A 76 5.28 -24.77 67.07
N GLY A 77 6.04 -23.89 66.42
CA GLY A 77 6.61 -22.70 67.07
C GLY A 77 5.56 -21.59 67.13
N ALA A 78 4.95 -21.37 68.30
CA ALA A 78 3.95 -20.31 68.49
C ALA A 78 4.54 -18.93 68.16
N ARG A 79 3.95 -18.23 67.17
CA ARG A 79 4.27 -16.85 66.79
C ARG A 79 2.99 -16.09 66.48
N PRO A 80 2.89 -14.80 66.84
CA PRO A 80 1.62 -14.13 67.00
C PRO A 80 0.90 -13.82 65.68
N THR A 81 -0.40 -14.08 65.70
CA THR A 81 -1.40 -13.55 64.76
C THR A 81 -1.27 -12.03 64.61
N TRP A 82 -1.62 -11.51 63.42
CA TRP A 82 -1.83 -10.09 63.07
C TRP A 82 -0.72 -9.34 62.30
N VAL A 83 -0.06 -10.05 61.37
CA VAL A 83 0.65 -9.53 60.17
C VAL A 83 0.68 -10.65 59.09
N LEU A 84 0.73 -10.45 57.77
CA LEU A 84 0.61 -9.25 56.92
C LEU A 84 0.13 -9.67 55.49
N PRO A 85 -1.18 -9.77 55.17
CA PRO A 85 -1.65 -10.20 53.84
C PRO A 85 -1.63 -9.05 52.82
N VAL A 86 -0.47 -8.38 52.69
CA VAL A 86 -0.29 -7.17 51.85
C VAL A 86 0.91 -7.29 50.91
N VAL A 87 1.90 -8.15 51.21
CA VAL A 87 3.19 -8.14 50.50
C VAL A 87 3.17 -8.89 49.16
N THR A 88 2.29 -9.86 48.95
CA THR A 88 2.19 -10.60 47.67
C THR A 88 1.45 -9.86 46.56
N GLY A 89 0.59 -8.88 46.88
CA GLY A 89 -0.18 -8.13 45.88
C GLY A 89 0.65 -7.12 45.07
N VAL A 90 1.70 -6.56 45.66
CA VAL A 90 2.47 -5.45 45.06
C VAL A 90 3.41 -5.94 43.94
N ILE A 91 3.99 -7.13 44.08
CA ILE A 91 4.94 -7.67 43.08
C ILE A 91 4.23 -8.01 41.76
N GLY A 92 3.01 -8.56 41.82
CA GLY A 92 2.21 -8.86 40.63
C GLY A 92 1.81 -7.61 39.84
N LEU A 93 1.55 -6.49 40.53
CA LEU A 93 1.12 -5.24 39.90
C LEU A 93 2.25 -4.57 39.11
N VAL A 94 3.50 -4.62 39.61
CA VAL A 94 4.67 -4.05 38.91
C VAL A 94 4.99 -4.82 37.63
N VAL A 95 4.86 -6.16 37.64
CA VAL A 95 5.06 -6.99 36.43
C VAL A 95 3.89 -6.82 35.45
N GLY A 96 2.65 -6.78 35.93
CA GLY A 96 1.45 -6.61 35.10
C GLY A 96 1.41 -5.27 34.36
N ALA A 97 1.75 -4.17 35.04
CA ALA A 97 1.75 -2.84 34.44
C ALA A 97 2.95 -2.62 33.49
N GLY A 98 4.12 -3.16 33.82
CA GLY A 98 5.32 -3.04 32.96
C GLY A 98 5.23 -3.89 31.68
N GLY A 99 4.60 -5.07 31.75
CA GLY A 99 4.50 -5.98 30.61
C GLY A 99 3.66 -5.45 29.45
N MET A 100 2.55 -4.73 29.72
CA MET A 100 1.60 -4.30 28.69
C MET A 100 2.09 -3.10 27.86
N ALA A 101 2.94 -2.23 28.41
CA ALA A 101 3.48 -1.09 27.66
C ALA A 101 4.57 -1.49 26.64
N ALA A 102 5.32 -2.57 26.92
CA ALA A 102 6.40 -3.03 26.04
C ALA A 102 5.89 -3.72 24.76
N ILE A 103 4.65 -4.22 24.76
CA ILE A 103 4.09 -4.93 23.60
C ILE A 103 3.67 -3.96 22.49
N GLY A 104 2.97 -2.87 22.83
CA GLY A 104 2.51 -1.87 21.87
C GLY A 104 3.66 -1.16 21.14
N ALA A 105 4.61 -0.60 21.89
CA ALA A 105 5.75 0.13 21.31
C ALA A 105 6.63 -0.74 20.38
N GLY A 106 6.63 -2.06 20.56
CA GLY A 106 7.30 -3.00 19.65
C GLY A 106 6.55 -3.22 18.33
N GLN A 107 5.21 -3.17 18.35
CA GLN A 107 4.38 -3.30 17.15
C GLN A 107 4.47 -2.04 16.28
N ASP A 108 4.42 -0.84 16.87
CA ASP A 108 4.48 0.43 16.12
C ASP A 108 5.83 0.59 15.38
N ALA A 109 6.92 0.14 16.02
CA ALA A 109 8.27 0.16 15.42
C ALA A 109 8.40 -0.87 14.29
N ALA A 110 7.81 -2.05 14.44
CA ALA A 110 7.79 -3.07 13.39
C ALA A 110 6.93 -2.63 12.20
N ALA A 111 5.77 -2.03 12.43
CA ALA A 111 4.89 -1.49 11.40
C ALA A 111 5.58 -0.37 10.60
N ARG A 112 6.20 0.60 11.28
CA ARG A 112 7.00 1.66 10.64
C ARG A 112 8.14 1.10 9.80
N THR A 113 8.86 0.10 10.31
CA THR A 113 9.96 -0.56 9.57
C THR A 113 9.46 -1.32 8.34
N ALA A 114 8.30 -1.98 8.44
CA ALA A 114 7.70 -2.69 7.32
C ALA A 114 7.23 -1.72 6.22
N GLN A 115 6.65 -0.57 6.60
CA GLN A 115 6.21 0.45 5.66
C GLN A 115 7.36 1.22 5.02
N SER A 116 8.39 1.60 5.77
CA SER A 116 9.55 2.28 5.19
C SER A 116 10.36 1.38 4.23
N ALA A 117 10.19 0.05 4.35
CA ALA A 117 10.70 -0.89 3.37
C ALA A 117 9.90 -0.88 2.04
N VAL A 118 8.62 -0.50 2.00
CA VAL A 118 7.78 -0.53 0.79
C VAL A 118 8.36 0.36 -0.32
N LEU A 119 8.70 1.62 0.01
CA LEU A 119 9.27 2.55 -0.97
C LEU A 119 10.69 2.15 -1.40
N ALA A 120 11.48 1.57 -0.48
CA ALA A 120 12.82 1.09 -0.77
C ALA A 120 12.82 -0.17 -1.67
N ASP A 121 11.91 -1.12 -1.43
CA ASP A 121 11.75 -2.35 -2.20
C ASP A 121 11.23 -2.07 -3.62
N ALA A 122 10.30 -1.13 -3.76
CA ALA A 122 9.83 -0.66 -5.08
C ALA A 122 10.95 0.03 -5.89
N VAL A 123 11.78 0.85 -5.24
CA VAL A 123 12.95 1.50 -5.86
C VAL A 123 14.01 0.48 -6.28
N GLU A 124 14.34 -0.51 -5.44
CA GLU A 124 15.28 -1.58 -5.77
C GLU A 124 14.75 -2.47 -6.91
N THR A 125 13.45 -2.83 -6.87
CA THR A 125 12.77 -3.64 -7.91
C THR A 125 12.85 -3.01 -9.30
N CYS A 126 12.92 -1.69 -9.37
CA CYS A 126 13.01 -0.93 -10.62
C CYS A 126 14.44 -0.45 -10.96
N ASP A 127 15.47 -0.95 -10.26
CA ASP A 127 16.87 -0.52 -10.42
C ASP A 127 17.10 1.00 -10.22
N LEU A 128 16.24 1.67 -9.42
CA LEU A 128 16.26 3.13 -9.19
C LEU A 128 17.14 3.54 -8.00
N ALA A 129 17.81 2.60 -7.34
CA ALA A 129 18.62 2.85 -6.16
C ALA A 129 19.79 3.79 -6.45
N GLY A 130 19.70 5.03 -5.96
CA GLY A 130 20.70 6.08 -6.20
C GLY A 130 20.47 6.89 -7.47
N ASP A 131 19.35 6.70 -8.17
CA ASP A 131 18.89 7.61 -9.23
C ASP A 131 18.54 8.99 -8.60
N PRO A 132 19.09 10.11 -9.12
CA PRO A 132 18.84 11.43 -8.55
C PRO A 132 17.40 11.93 -8.75
N TRP A 133 16.61 11.26 -9.59
CA TRP A 133 15.23 11.60 -9.95
C TRP A 133 14.18 10.78 -9.19
N PHE A 134 14.59 9.79 -8.39
CA PHE A 134 13.71 8.93 -7.59
C PHE A 134 14.30 8.78 -6.18
N VAL A 135 14.06 9.78 -5.34
CA VAL A 135 14.77 9.95 -4.06
C VAL A 135 13.89 9.54 -2.90
N VAL A 136 14.29 8.50 -2.18
CA VAL A 136 13.70 8.09 -0.90
C VAL A 136 14.24 8.98 0.22
N ALA A 137 13.35 9.49 1.06
CA ALA A 137 13.61 10.42 2.15
C ALA A 137 12.86 9.99 3.44
N ASP A 138 12.96 10.79 4.50
CA ASP A 138 12.18 10.65 5.74
C ASP A 138 12.18 9.22 6.32
N GLU A 139 13.38 8.66 6.52
CA GLU A 139 13.60 7.30 7.06
C GLU A 139 12.94 6.17 6.23
N GLY A 140 12.62 6.44 4.96
CA GLY A 140 11.95 5.54 4.02
C GLY A 140 10.44 5.75 3.89
N SER A 141 9.86 6.73 4.59
CA SER A 141 8.41 7.01 4.54
C SER A 141 7.96 7.91 3.39
N THR A 142 8.89 8.61 2.74
CA THR A 142 8.64 9.51 1.60
C THR A 142 9.51 9.11 0.40
N LEU A 143 8.99 9.25 -0.81
CA LEU A 143 9.75 9.22 -2.07
C LEU A 143 9.34 10.42 -2.92
N THR A 144 10.30 11.21 -3.39
CA THR A 144 10.06 12.26 -4.39
C THR A 144 10.51 11.81 -5.76
N PHE A 145 9.72 12.11 -6.79
CA PHE A 145 10.10 11.87 -8.18
C PHE A 145 10.01 13.15 -9.02
N ASP A 146 10.90 13.24 -10.01
CA ASP A 146 11.07 14.35 -10.95
C ASP A 146 11.25 13.71 -12.34
N ASN A 147 10.35 14.01 -13.29
CA ASN A 147 10.31 13.36 -14.59
C ASN A 147 10.58 14.37 -15.70
N LYS A 148 11.42 14.00 -16.66
CA LYS A 148 11.97 14.89 -17.68
C LYS A 148 10.89 15.58 -18.52
N GLY A 149 10.94 16.91 -18.61
CA GLY A 149 10.17 17.71 -19.55
C GLY A 149 10.73 17.79 -20.98
N ASP A 150 9.94 18.38 -21.87
CA ASP A 150 10.31 18.63 -23.28
C ASP A 150 11.49 19.60 -23.41
N ASP A 151 11.53 20.65 -22.57
CA ASP A 151 12.58 21.69 -22.59
C ASP A 151 13.83 21.32 -21.76
N GLU A 152 13.80 20.18 -21.06
CA GLU A 152 14.88 19.73 -20.20
C GLU A 152 15.85 18.77 -20.91
N ILE A 153 17.12 18.80 -20.50
CA ILE A 153 18.16 17.93 -21.05
C ILE A 153 18.28 16.62 -20.25
N THR A 154 17.87 16.64 -18.98
CA THR A 154 17.97 15.54 -18.02
C THR A 154 16.76 15.57 -17.08
N GLY A 155 16.32 14.39 -16.65
CA GLY A 155 15.24 14.17 -15.68
C GLY A 155 14.92 12.67 -15.63
N GLY A 156 14.03 12.23 -14.74
CA GLY A 156 13.59 10.82 -14.69
C GLY A 156 12.85 10.41 -15.96
N SER A 157 12.85 9.10 -16.30
CA SER A 157 12.05 8.57 -17.41
C SER A 157 10.62 8.24 -16.96
N PHE A 158 9.66 8.35 -17.87
CA PHE A 158 8.27 8.01 -17.55
C PHE A 158 8.12 6.49 -17.35
N GLU A 159 8.92 5.69 -18.04
CA GLU A 159 9.02 4.25 -17.86
C GLU A 159 9.44 3.85 -16.45
N ASN A 160 10.38 4.58 -15.83
CA ASN A 160 10.80 4.35 -14.44
C ASN A 160 9.68 4.68 -13.45
N LEU A 161 8.91 5.75 -13.71
CA LEU A 161 7.73 6.11 -12.91
C LEU A 161 6.62 5.05 -13.04
N VAL A 162 6.39 4.52 -14.25
CA VAL A 162 5.45 3.42 -14.46
C VAL A 162 5.90 2.15 -13.72
N CYS A 163 7.20 1.81 -13.78
CA CYS A 163 7.75 0.69 -13.01
C CYS A 163 7.51 0.87 -11.51
N LEU A 164 7.83 2.05 -10.97
CA LEU A 164 7.64 2.36 -9.55
C LEU A 164 6.17 2.21 -9.14
N LEU A 165 5.23 2.73 -9.94
CA LEU A 165 3.80 2.61 -9.68
C LEU A 165 3.31 1.16 -9.76
N ASP A 166 3.84 0.34 -10.67
CA ASP A 166 3.52 -1.08 -10.76
C ASP A 166 4.11 -1.88 -9.58
N ALA A 167 5.32 -1.55 -9.13
CA ALA A 167 5.96 -2.16 -7.95
C ALA A 167 5.27 -1.75 -6.62
N LEU A 168 4.59 -0.60 -6.60
CA LEU A 168 3.73 -0.16 -5.50
C LEU A 168 2.27 -0.67 -5.63
N ASP A 169 2.00 -1.62 -6.53
CA ASP A 169 0.66 -2.19 -6.80
C ASP A 169 -0.42 -1.14 -7.14
N ALA A 170 -0.03 0.00 -7.73
CA ALA A 170 -0.95 1.10 -8.02
C ALA A 170 -2.15 0.63 -8.88
N PRO A 171 -3.39 1.02 -8.53
CA PRO A 171 -4.55 0.74 -9.36
C PRO A 171 -4.41 1.33 -10.77
N SER A 172 -4.93 0.62 -11.78
CA SER A 172 -4.91 1.10 -13.17
C SER A 172 -5.65 2.44 -13.36
N SER A 173 -6.58 2.77 -12.46
CA SER A 173 -7.24 4.07 -12.37
C SER A 173 -6.27 5.21 -12.02
N VAL A 174 -5.31 4.97 -11.12
CA VAL A 174 -4.28 5.95 -10.74
C VAL A 174 -3.35 6.22 -11.92
N ARG A 175 -2.80 5.17 -12.55
CA ARG A 175 -1.99 5.33 -13.77
C ARG A 175 -2.76 6.04 -14.89
N SER A 176 -4.04 5.73 -15.07
CA SER A 176 -4.90 6.38 -16.08
C SER A 176 -5.22 7.84 -15.75
N HIS A 177 -5.39 8.21 -14.47
CA HIS A 177 -5.60 9.59 -14.03
C HIS A 177 -4.31 10.41 -14.21
N MET A 178 -3.17 9.84 -13.82
CA MET A 178 -1.85 10.43 -14.04
C MET A 178 -1.57 10.67 -15.53
N GLY A 179 -1.78 9.68 -16.39
CA GLY A 179 -1.61 9.80 -17.84
C GLY A 179 -2.62 10.71 -18.57
N GLN A 180 -3.67 11.17 -17.88
CA GLN A 180 -4.62 12.17 -18.38
C GLN A 180 -4.43 13.55 -17.74
N THR A 181 -3.46 13.71 -16.82
CA THR A 181 -3.21 14.98 -16.13
C THR A 181 -2.58 15.99 -17.09
N THR A 182 -3.14 17.20 -17.13
CA THR A 182 -2.66 18.32 -17.94
C THR A 182 -2.06 19.43 -17.06
N SER A 183 -1.34 20.37 -17.67
CA SER A 183 -0.77 21.52 -16.96
C SER A 183 -1.78 22.51 -16.39
N LEU A 184 -3.07 22.35 -16.72
CA LEU A 184 -4.17 23.18 -16.22
C LEU A 184 -4.88 22.56 -15.00
N ASP A 185 -4.65 21.28 -14.70
CA ASP A 185 -5.29 20.59 -13.58
C ASP A 185 -4.63 20.89 -12.23
N GLY A 186 -3.35 21.28 -12.24
CA GLY A 186 -2.62 21.70 -11.04
C GLY A 186 -2.02 20.54 -10.25
N ARG A 187 -2.31 20.47 -8.94
CA ARG A 187 -1.88 19.37 -8.06
C ARG A 187 -3.00 18.33 -7.99
N GLN A 188 -2.67 17.11 -8.43
CA GLN A 188 -3.52 15.94 -8.37
C GLN A 188 -3.07 15.04 -7.23
N GLU A 189 -4.00 14.25 -6.67
CA GLU A 189 -3.78 13.37 -5.52
C GLU A 189 -4.51 12.03 -5.73
N ALA A 190 -3.93 10.94 -5.22
CA ALA A 190 -4.55 9.61 -5.16
C ALA A 190 -3.97 8.79 -3.99
N SER A 191 -4.70 7.77 -3.54
CA SER A 191 -4.22 6.82 -2.52
C SER A 191 -4.81 5.42 -2.69
N TRP A 192 -4.06 4.41 -2.24
CA TRP A 192 -4.41 2.98 -2.24
C TRP A 192 -3.54 2.25 -1.21
N ASP A 193 -4.10 1.27 -0.51
CA ASP A 193 -3.34 0.30 0.33
C ASP A 193 -2.27 0.88 1.29
N GLY A 194 -2.51 2.08 1.83
CA GLY A 194 -1.58 2.78 2.74
C GLY A 194 -0.50 3.62 2.03
N VAL A 195 -0.51 3.67 0.70
CA VAL A 195 0.27 4.57 -0.14
C VAL A 195 -0.60 5.77 -0.54
N ALA A 196 -0.04 6.98 -0.47
CA ALA A 196 -0.60 8.19 -1.06
C ALA A 196 0.41 8.81 -2.03
N ILE A 197 -0.08 9.43 -3.10
CA ILE A 197 0.73 10.13 -4.09
C ILE A 197 0.10 11.48 -4.45
N ALA A 198 0.93 12.52 -4.54
CA ALA A 198 0.54 13.84 -5.01
C ALA A 198 1.48 14.32 -6.12
N TRP A 199 0.94 14.64 -7.30
CA TRP A 199 1.73 14.99 -8.49
C TRP A 199 1.21 16.25 -9.20
N SER A 200 2.05 16.84 -10.04
CA SER A 200 1.71 17.88 -10.99
C SER A 200 2.44 17.62 -12.31
N TYR A 201 1.90 18.13 -13.42
CA TYR A 201 2.50 17.97 -14.75
C TYR A 201 2.63 19.32 -15.46
N HIS A 202 3.70 19.49 -16.23
CA HIS A 202 3.83 20.54 -17.24
C HIS A 202 4.69 20.03 -18.41
N PRO A 203 4.31 20.19 -19.69
CA PRO A 203 5.12 19.68 -20.82
C PRO A 203 6.61 20.05 -20.71
N ASP A 204 6.90 21.33 -20.50
CA ASP A 204 8.26 21.88 -20.40
C ASP A 204 9.11 21.31 -19.24
N ARG A 205 8.49 20.82 -18.15
CA ARG A 205 9.15 20.36 -16.91
C ARG A 205 8.71 18.95 -16.46
N GLY A 206 8.08 18.20 -17.36
CA GLY A 206 7.53 16.86 -17.14
C GLY A 206 6.63 16.74 -15.91
N MET A 207 6.86 15.73 -15.09
CA MET A 207 5.94 15.35 -13.99
C MET A 207 6.66 15.21 -12.66
N ASP A 208 6.28 16.06 -11.71
CA ASP A 208 6.87 16.13 -10.37
C ASP A 208 5.89 15.60 -9.34
N GLY A 209 6.35 14.80 -8.38
CA GLY A 209 5.48 14.33 -7.31
C GLY A 209 6.17 13.78 -6.08
N VAL A 210 5.33 13.45 -5.11
CA VAL A 210 5.72 12.84 -3.84
C VAL A 210 4.80 11.65 -3.57
N VAL A 211 5.39 10.55 -3.16
CA VAL A 211 4.75 9.35 -2.63
C VAL A 211 5.03 9.30 -1.13
N THR A 212 4.03 8.97 -0.32
CA THR A 212 4.16 8.77 1.12
C THR A 212 3.46 7.49 1.54
N VAL A 213 4.01 6.78 2.53
CA VAL A 213 3.32 5.66 3.19
C VAL A 213 2.73 6.10 4.53
N GLU A 214 1.45 5.86 4.74
CA GLU A 214 0.74 6.21 5.97
C GLU A 214 0.86 5.10 7.03
N THR A 215 1.37 5.45 8.22
CA THR A 215 1.34 4.53 9.37
C THR A 215 -0.08 4.26 9.80
N ALA A 216 -0.46 2.97 9.84
CA ALA A 216 -1.75 2.56 10.37
C ALA A 216 -1.80 2.81 11.89
N ASP A 217 -2.58 3.83 12.29
CA ASP A 217 -2.90 4.21 13.67
C ASP A 217 -4.00 3.34 14.32
#